data_AF-A0A2V9GM53-F1
#
_entry.id   AF-A0A2V9GM53-F1
#
_cell.length_a   1.000
_cell.length_b   1.000
_cell.length_c   1.000
_cell.angle_alpha   90.00
_cell.angle_beta   90.00
_cell.angle_gamma   90.00
#
_symmetry.space_group_name_H-M   'P 1'
#
loop_
_entity.id
_entity.type
_entity.pdbx_description
1 polymer ?
#
loop_
_entity_poly.entity_id
_entity_poly.type
_entity_poly.pdbx_seq_one_letter_code
_entity_poly.pdbx_strand_id
1 'polypeptide(L)'
;MRWTASIDRPARQALGCFGQRREPSTWTNTNLELLNGHHARAHLSSDGLSVTFAPSQPLLSNTPYNVQAQGLRDAAGNLMTQVFHSSFTTGTSVDTTPPQIVLTVPANGAVNVPVNAHYTVQFNKAIDPSSLTSASFFVVDNITGLHLSGTIQVDPNGFTASFVPATLLPIGRSFGVNFTTAIRDPAGNNLPNNLTLSFSTGFGPDTDAPHLLTNSPLNGRAASR
;
A
#
# COMPACT_ATOMS: atom_id res chain seq x y z
N MET A 1 -6.52 10.40 -23.01
CA MET A 1 -6.32 10.08 -21.58
C MET A 1 -5.58 8.76 -21.51
N ARG A 2 -4.29 8.79 -21.13
CA ARG A 2 -3.48 7.58 -20.93
C ARG A 2 -3.83 7.04 -19.55
N TRP A 3 -4.27 5.80 -19.46
CA TRP A 3 -4.54 5.12 -18.21
C TRP A 3 -3.45 4.07 -18.02
N THR A 4 -2.70 4.21 -16.94
CA THR A 4 -1.62 3.29 -16.57
C THR A 4 -2.23 2.23 -15.64
N ALA A 5 -2.20 0.96 -16.04
CA ALA A 5 -2.45 -0.14 -15.12
C ALA A 5 -1.26 -0.20 -14.14
N SER A 6 -1.51 0.02 -12.85
CA SER A 6 -0.51 -0.20 -11.81
C SER A 6 -0.52 -1.69 -11.46
N ILE A 7 0.60 -2.36 -11.77
CA ILE A 7 0.93 -3.71 -11.29
C ILE A 7 1.33 -3.55 -9.83
N ASP A 8 0.56 -4.12 -8.89
CA ASP A 8 1.01 -4.14 -7.50
C ASP A 8 0.58 -5.37 -6.68
N ARG A 9 0.29 -6.52 -7.31
CA ARG A 9 0.02 -7.78 -6.57
C ARG A 9 0.33 -9.02 -7.41
N PRO A 10 1.22 -9.92 -6.97
CA PRO A 10 1.39 -11.27 -7.53
C PRO A 10 0.22 -12.22 -7.27
N ALA A 11 -0.82 -11.84 -6.49
CA ALA A 11 -1.97 -12.72 -6.22
C ALA A 11 -3.36 -12.14 -6.54
N ARG A 12 -3.51 -10.82 -6.80
CA ARG A 12 -4.81 -10.20 -7.12
C ARG A 12 -4.66 -9.00 -8.04
N GLN A 13 -5.04 -9.10 -9.30
CA GLN A 13 -4.86 -7.99 -10.25
C GLN A 13 -6.10 -7.12 -10.30
N ALA A 14 -5.96 -5.81 -10.06
CA ALA A 14 -7.03 -4.84 -10.23
C ALA A 14 -7.04 -4.31 -11.67
N LEU A 15 -8.18 -4.45 -12.35
CA LEU A 15 -8.41 -3.94 -13.70
C LEU A 15 -8.95 -2.51 -13.63
N GLY A 16 -8.13 -1.59 -13.12
CA GLY A 16 -8.39 -0.14 -13.17
C GLY A 16 -9.62 0.37 -12.38
N CYS A 17 -9.69 1.69 -12.27
CA CYS A 17 -10.84 2.42 -11.72
C CYS A 17 -11.74 2.86 -12.88
N PHE A 18 -13.02 2.49 -12.83
CA PHE A 18 -14.02 2.95 -13.79
C PHE A 18 -14.57 4.33 -13.38
N GLY A 19 -14.80 5.22 -14.35
CA GLY A 19 -15.36 6.56 -14.09
C GLY A 19 -16.84 6.57 -13.72
N GLN A 20 -17.53 5.41 -13.74
CA GLN A 20 -18.96 5.28 -13.42
C GLN A 20 -19.28 3.91 -12.82
N ARG A 21 -20.33 3.86 -11.99
CA ARG A 21 -20.83 2.68 -11.27
C ARG A 21 -21.28 1.59 -12.25
N ARG A 22 -20.88 0.33 -12.05
CA ARG A 22 -21.19 -0.81 -12.94
C ARG A 22 -22.34 -1.69 -12.42
N GLU A 23 -23.10 -2.32 -13.31
CA GLU A 23 -24.15 -3.30 -12.93
C GLU A 23 -23.53 -4.64 -12.55
N PRO A 24 -23.82 -5.22 -11.35
CA PRO A 24 -23.26 -6.50 -10.92
C PRO A 24 -23.67 -7.71 -11.77
N SER A 25 -24.84 -7.67 -12.42
CA SER A 25 -25.48 -8.80 -13.11
C SER A 25 -24.85 -9.18 -14.45
N THR A 26 -24.03 -8.30 -15.06
CA THR A 26 -23.37 -8.58 -16.36
C THR A 26 -21.95 -9.13 -16.24
N TRP A 27 -21.46 -9.32 -15.01
CA TRP A 27 -20.11 -9.81 -14.75
C TRP A 27 -20.12 -11.32 -14.54
N THR A 28 -20.12 -12.05 -15.65
CA THR A 28 -19.89 -13.51 -15.65
C THR A 28 -18.42 -13.81 -15.98
N ASN A 29 -17.95 -15.01 -15.64
CA ASN A 29 -16.61 -15.50 -16.00
C ASN A 29 -16.37 -15.61 -17.53
N THR A 30 -17.36 -15.28 -18.37
CA THR A 30 -17.31 -15.29 -19.84
C THR A 30 -17.02 -13.92 -20.45
N ASN A 31 -17.17 -12.84 -19.70
CA ASN A 31 -16.99 -11.47 -20.20
C ASN A 31 -15.59 -10.90 -19.87
N LEU A 32 -14.80 -11.66 -19.10
CA LEU A 32 -13.46 -11.31 -18.66
C LEU A 32 -12.58 -12.56 -18.66
N GLU A 33 -11.51 -12.56 -19.45
CA GLU A 33 -10.62 -13.72 -19.57
C GLU A 33 -9.15 -13.32 -19.37
N LEU A 34 -8.42 -14.12 -18.60
CA LEU A 34 -6.96 -14.19 -18.69
C LEU A 34 -6.63 -15.21 -19.77
N LEU A 35 -6.25 -14.72 -20.94
CA LEU A 35 -5.94 -15.56 -22.09
C LEU A 35 -4.55 -16.19 -21.92
N ASN A 36 -4.56 -17.48 -21.57
CA ASN A 36 -3.53 -18.52 -21.80
C ASN A 36 -3.99 -19.90 -21.23
N GLY A 37 -5.30 -20.18 -21.21
CA GLY A 37 -5.87 -21.43 -20.65
C GLY A 37 -6.10 -21.46 -19.13
N HIS A 38 -5.83 -20.36 -18.42
CA HIS A 38 -6.13 -20.22 -16.99
C HIS A 38 -7.37 -19.36 -16.76
N HIS A 39 -8.40 -19.93 -16.13
CA HIS A 39 -9.56 -19.17 -15.69
C HIS A 39 -9.24 -18.43 -14.38
N ALA A 40 -9.55 -17.14 -14.31
CA ALA A 40 -9.51 -16.39 -13.07
C ALA A 40 -10.93 -16.00 -12.64
N ARG A 41 -11.16 -15.99 -11.33
CA ARG A 41 -12.42 -15.46 -10.80
C ARG A 41 -12.33 -13.94 -10.78
N ALA A 42 -13.30 -13.28 -11.41
CA ALA A 42 -13.48 -11.84 -11.31
C ALA A 42 -14.32 -11.50 -10.08
N HIS A 43 -13.95 -10.43 -9.38
CA HIS A 43 -14.67 -9.88 -8.25
C HIS A 43 -14.90 -8.38 -8.47
N LEU A 44 -16.16 -7.96 -8.50
CA LEU A 44 -16.53 -6.55 -8.57
C LEU A 44 -16.51 -5.96 -7.16
N SER A 45 -15.90 -4.78 -7.01
CA SER A 45 -15.94 -4.03 -5.75
C SER A 45 -17.37 -3.62 -5.39
N SER A 46 -17.62 -3.39 -4.10
CA SER A 46 -18.94 -2.98 -3.58
C SER A 46 -19.42 -1.62 -4.11
N ASP A 47 -18.48 -0.74 -4.48
CA ASP A 47 -18.76 0.53 -5.15
C ASP A 47 -19.03 0.38 -6.65
N GLY A 48 -18.78 -0.80 -7.23
CA GLY A 48 -18.93 -1.07 -8.66
C GLY A 48 -17.93 -0.33 -9.54
N LEU A 49 -16.82 0.18 -8.99
CA LEU A 49 -15.82 0.97 -9.71
C LEU A 49 -14.53 0.22 -10.01
N SER A 50 -14.33 -0.97 -9.44
CA SER A 50 -13.11 -1.77 -9.61
C SER A 50 -13.45 -3.23 -9.83
N VAL A 51 -12.70 -3.90 -10.71
CA VAL A 51 -12.74 -5.36 -10.81
C VAL A 51 -11.40 -5.95 -10.47
N THR A 52 -11.41 -6.98 -9.63
CA THR A 52 -10.22 -7.73 -9.24
C THR A 52 -10.25 -9.14 -9.78
N PHE A 53 -9.13 -9.60 -10.31
CA PHE A 53 -8.91 -10.98 -10.74
C PHE A 53 -8.12 -11.74 -9.68
N ALA A 54 -8.64 -12.89 -9.27
CA ALA A 54 -7.91 -13.88 -8.49
C ALA A 54 -7.70 -15.13 -9.37
N PRO A 55 -6.46 -15.39 -9.83
CA PRO A 55 -6.13 -16.65 -10.50
C PRO A 55 -6.51 -17.83 -9.60
N SER A 56 -7.14 -18.88 -10.15
CA SER A 56 -7.46 -20.09 -9.37
C SER A 56 -6.24 -20.99 -9.13
N GLN A 57 -5.15 -20.71 -9.83
CA GLN A 57 -3.84 -21.35 -9.70
C GLN A 57 -2.75 -20.28 -9.81
N PRO A 58 -1.56 -20.49 -9.22
CA PRO A 58 -0.42 -19.62 -9.40
C PRO A 58 -0.11 -19.42 -10.90
N LEU A 59 0.21 -18.18 -11.28
CA LEU A 59 0.66 -17.89 -12.63
C LEU A 59 2.07 -18.45 -12.84
N LEU A 60 2.33 -18.97 -14.03
CA LEU A 60 3.66 -19.44 -14.44
C LEU A 60 4.64 -18.26 -14.46
N SER A 61 5.90 -18.50 -14.11
CA SER A 61 6.95 -17.48 -14.15
C SER A 61 7.37 -17.15 -15.59
N ASN A 62 7.90 -15.95 -15.79
CA ASN A 62 8.37 -15.42 -17.08
C ASN A 62 7.37 -15.62 -18.24
N THR A 63 6.08 -15.56 -17.94
CA THR A 63 5.01 -15.89 -18.89
C THR A 63 4.20 -14.63 -19.20
N PRO A 64 4.04 -14.26 -20.49
CA PRO A 64 3.15 -13.17 -20.88
C PRO A 64 1.70 -13.63 -20.73
N TYR A 65 0.90 -12.80 -20.08
CA TYR A 65 -0.54 -12.97 -19.92
C TYR A 65 -1.26 -11.80 -20.57
N ASN A 66 -2.33 -12.11 -21.30
CA ASN A 66 -3.24 -11.12 -21.85
C ASN A 66 -4.51 -11.06 -21.00
N VAL A 67 -4.97 -9.85 -20.71
CA VAL A 67 -6.22 -9.56 -20.01
C VAL A 67 -7.16 -8.93 -21.02
N GLN A 68 -8.34 -9.52 -21.17
CA GLN A 68 -9.41 -8.95 -21.97
C GLN A 68 -10.67 -8.70 -21.16
N ALA A 69 -11.33 -7.57 -21.44
CA ALA A 69 -12.64 -7.26 -20.88
C ALA A 69 -13.61 -6.77 -21.97
N GLN A 70 -14.76 -7.42 -22.07
CA GLN A 70 -15.80 -7.15 -23.07
C GLN A 70 -17.20 -7.36 -22.51
N GLY A 71 -18.23 -6.80 -23.16
CA GLY A 71 -19.63 -7.09 -22.82
C GLY A 71 -20.11 -6.53 -21.48
N LEU A 72 -19.36 -5.60 -20.88
CA LEU A 72 -19.66 -4.99 -19.58
C LEU A 72 -20.72 -3.89 -19.70
N ARG A 73 -21.63 -3.77 -18.74
CA ARG A 73 -22.61 -2.67 -18.67
C ARG A 73 -22.40 -1.78 -17.44
N ASP A 74 -22.69 -0.50 -17.59
CA ASP A 74 -22.82 0.41 -16.44
C ASP A 74 -24.19 0.28 -15.75
N ALA A 75 -24.35 0.90 -14.58
CA ALA A 75 -25.59 0.96 -13.78
C ALA A 75 -26.81 1.53 -14.52
N ALA A 76 -26.60 2.19 -15.67
CA ALA A 76 -27.65 2.74 -16.52
C ALA A 76 -27.91 1.85 -17.76
N GLY A 77 -27.29 0.67 -17.82
CA GLY A 77 -27.43 -0.29 -18.91
C GLY A 77 -26.56 -0.02 -20.15
N ASN A 78 -25.70 1.01 -20.13
CA ASN A 78 -24.85 1.33 -21.27
C ASN A 78 -23.77 0.27 -21.44
N LEU A 79 -23.70 -0.30 -22.65
CA LEU A 79 -22.75 -1.36 -22.98
C LEU A 79 -21.37 -0.77 -23.33
N MET A 80 -20.32 -1.37 -22.79
CA MET A 80 -18.94 -1.17 -23.23
C MET A 80 -18.79 -1.73 -24.64
N THR A 81 -18.73 -0.84 -25.63
CA THR A 81 -18.68 -1.19 -27.06
C THR A 81 -17.28 -1.53 -27.55
N GLN A 82 -16.23 -1.10 -26.84
CA GLN A 82 -14.84 -1.39 -27.16
C GLN A 82 -14.27 -2.42 -26.19
N VAL A 83 -13.68 -3.50 -26.74
CA VAL A 83 -12.97 -4.50 -25.93
C VAL A 83 -11.71 -3.85 -25.34
N PHE A 84 -11.52 -4.02 -24.04
CA PHE A 84 -10.28 -3.64 -23.39
C PHE A 84 -9.28 -4.77 -23.50
N HIS A 85 -8.05 -4.42 -23.86
CA HIS A 85 -6.91 -5.32 -23.88
C HIS A 85 -5.78 -4.73 -23.03
N SER A 86 -5.18 -5.56 -22.19
CA SER A 86 -3.93 -5.27 -21.51
C SER A 86 -3.08 -6.53 -21.51
N SER A 87 -1.78 -6.38 -21.34
CA SER A 87 -0.88 -7.51 -21.13
C SER A 87 0.11 -7.22 -20.01
N PHE A 88 0.58 -8.28 -19.37
CA PHE A 88 1.67 -8.22 -18.40
C PHE A 88 2.48 -9.50 -18.50
N THR A 89 3.76 -9.45 -18.10
CA THR A 89 4.61 -10.64 -18.00
C THR A 89 4.92 -10.87 -16.54
N THR A 90 4.76 -12.10 -16.06
CA THR A 90 5.13 -12.47 -14.69
C THR A 90 6.65 -12.44 -14.50
N GLY A 91 7.09 -12.24 -13.25
CA GLY A 91 8.51 -12.30 -12.90
C GLY A 91 9.13 -13.66 -13.19
N THR A 92 10.47 -13.72 -13.26
CA THR A 92 11.22 -14.94 -13.62
C THR A 92 11.15 -16.05 -12.57
N SER A 93 10.77 -15.71 -11.34
CA SER A 93 10.56 -16.66 -10.24
C SER A 93 9.43 -16.18 -9.33
N VAL A 94 8.89 -17.10 -8.54
CA VAL A 94 8.04 -16.73 -7.39
C VAL A 94 8.90 -15.98 -6.39
N ASP A 95 8.46 -14.79 -5.96
CA ASP A 95 9.10 -14.08 -4.86
C ASP A 95 8.66 -14.73 -3.54
N THR A 96 9.62 -15.37 -2.86
CA THR A 96 9.44 -16.01 -1.55
C THR A 96 10.19 -15.30 -0.44
N THR A 97 10.75 -14.12 -0.72
CA THR A 97 11.60 -13.38 0.22
C THR A 97 10.75 -12.50 1.13
N PRO A 98 10.76 -12.68 2.46
CA PRO A 98 10.01 -11.82 3.36
C PRO A 98 10.50 -10.36 3.37
N PRO A 99 9.62 -9.38 3.61
CA PRO A 99 10.06 -8.03 3.95
C PRO A 99 10.79 -7.97 5.28
N GLN A 100 11.64 -6.97 5.45
CA GLN A 100 12.35 -6.65 6.69
C GLN A 100 12.28 -5.16 6.97
N ILE A 101 12.19 -4.81 8.25
CA ILE A 101 12.32 -3.43 8.72
C ILE A 101 13.82 -3.09 8.77
N VAL A 102 14.22 -2.01 8.10
CA VAL A 102 15.63 -1.58 8.00
C VAL A 102 15.92 -0.31 8.79
N LEU A 103 14.92 0.55 9.00
CA LEU A 103 15.06 1.80 9.73
C LEU A 103 13.76 2.16 10.44
N THR A 104 13.87 2.76 11.63
CA THR A 104 12.74 3.36 12.34
C THR A 104 13.13 4.71 12.92
N VAL A 105 12.18 5.64 12.90
CA VAL A 105 12.31 6.98 13.47
C VAL A 105 11.02 7.32 14.21
N PRO A 106 11.01 7.51 15.53
CA PRO A 106 12.12 7.34 16.47
C PRO A 106 12.76 5.94 16.41
N ALA A 107 14.07 5.90 16.61
CA ALA A 107 14.81 4.64 16.73
C ALA A 107 14.36 3.87 17.98
N ASN A 108 14.55 2.54 17.98
CA ASN A 108 14.25 1.73 19.14
C ASN A 108 15.03 2.20 20.38
N GLY A 109 14.32 2.41 21.49
CA GLY A 109 14.87 2.92 22.73
C GLY A 109 15.13 4.43 22.74
N ALA A 110 14.70 5.18 21.72
CA ALA A 110 14.87 6.63 21.69
C ALA A 110 14.21 7.31 22.90
N VAL A 111 14.88 8.31 23.45
CA VAL A 111 14.41 9.14 24.58
C VAL A 111 14.31 10.59 24.16
N ASN A 112 13.61 11.40 24.95
CA ASN A 112 13.39 12.83 24.69
C ASN A 112 12.76 13.10 23.33
N VAL A 113 11.92 12.18 22.84
CA VAL A 113 11.20 12.34 21.58
C VAL A 113 10.18 13.49 21.72
N PRO A 114 10.08 14.40 20.76
CA PRO A 114 9.09 15.45 20.79
C PRO A 114 7.65 14.94 20.88
N VAL A 115 6.77 15.66 21.59
CA VAL A 115 5.36 15.23 21.73
C VAL A 115 4.54 15.30 20.44
N ASN A 116 5.01 16.03 19.44
CA ASN A 116 4.43 16.10 18.09
C ASN A 116 5.09 15.13 17.10
N ALA A 117 5.94 14.22 17.56
CA ALA A 117 6.60 13.25 16.69
C ALA A 117 5.59 12.28 16.05
N HIS A 118 5.85 11.96 14.78
CA HIS A 118 5.26 10.83 14.09
C HIS A 118 6.24 9.64 14.12
N TYR A 119 5.73 8.42 13.92
CA TYR A 119 6.57 7.23 13.85
C TYR A 119 6.72 6.78 12.40
N THR A 120 7.93 6.75 11.88
CA THR A 120 8.27 6.30 10.52
C THR A 120 9.03 4.98 10.57
N VAL A 121 8.68 4.07 9.66
CA VAL A 121 9.34 2.79 9.45
C VAL A 121 9.70 2.63 7.98
N GLN A 122 10.91 2.16 7.70
CA GLN A 122 11.38 1.82 6.36
C GLN A 122 11.60 0.32 6.25
N PHE A 123 11.18 -0.24 5.12
CA PHE A 123 11.33 -1.64 4.76
C PHE A 123 12.39 -1.81 3.66
N ASN A 124 12.96 -3.01 3.55
CA ASN A 124 13.90 -3.36 2.46
C ASN A 124 13.20 -3.64 1.11
N LYS A 125 11.87 -3.70 1.10
CA LYS A 125 11.03 -3.90 -0.08
C LYS A 125 9.66 -3.26 0.11
N ALA A 126 8.98 -3.00 -1.00
CA ALA A 126 7.63 -2.46 -0.98
C ALA A 126 6.67 -3.38 -0.21
N ILE A 127 5.81 -2.78 0.62
CA ILE A 127 4.76 -3.44 1.40
C ILE A 127 3.41 -3.24 0.73
N ASP A 128 2.54 -4.25 0.76
CA ASP A 128 1.13 -4.11 0.34
C ASP A 128 0.44 -3.14 1.33
N PRO A 129 0.03 -1.93 0.91
CA PRO A 129 -0.55 -0.95 1.82
C PRO A 129 -1.81 -1.46 2.53
N SER A 130 -2.55 -2.40 1.94
CA SER A 130 -3.73 -3.01 2.57
C SER A 130 -3.40 -3.93 3.74
N SER A 131 -2.13 -4.31 3.90
CA SER A 131 -1.64 -5.07 5.06
C SER A 131 -1.24 -4.19 6.23
N LEU A 132 -1.13 -2.88 6.03
CA LEU A 132 -0.82 -1.88 7.06
C LEU A 132 -2.12 -1.31 7.63
N THR A 133 -2.52 -1.83 8.78
CA THR A 133 -3.78 -1.52 9.47
C THR A 133 -3.50 -1.25 10.94
N SER A 134 -4.49 -0.72 11.67
CA SER A 134 -4.40 -0.54 13.12
C SER A 134 -4.26 -1.85 13.92
N ALA A 135 -4.39 -3.01 13.26
CA ALA A 135 -4.13 -4.32 13.87
C ALA A 135 -2.74 -4.88 13.58
N SER A 136 -2.03 -4.34 12.57
CA SER A 136 -0.73 -4.84 12.11
C SER A 136 0.42 -3.87 12.34
N PHE A 137 0.13 -2.57 12.35
CA PHE A 137 1.04 -1.51 12.74
C PHE A 137 0.32 -0.57 13.70
N PHE A 138 0.70 -0.57 14.97
CA PHE A 138 0.04 0.24 15.99
C PHE A 138 1.01 0.69 17.09
N VAL A 139 0.66 1.80 17.74
CA VAL A 139 1.40 2.37 18.86
C VAL A 139 0.55 2.26 20.12
N VAL A 140 1.17 1.85 21.23
CA VAL A 140 0.53 1.67 22.54
C VAL A 140 1.20 2.60 23.54
N ASP A 141 0.42 3.29 24.38
CA ASP A 141 0.93 3.94 25.57
C ASP A 141 1.19 2.87 26.64
N ASN A 142 2.46 2.63 26.98
CA ASN A 142 2.84 1.54 27.91
C ASN A 142 2.38 1.79 29.35
N ILE A 143 1.94 3.02 29.70
CA ILE A 143 1.42 3.35 31.02
C ILE A 143 -0.07 3.00 31.12
N THR A 144 -0.85 3.32 30.07
CA THR A 144 -2.30 3.06 30.07
C THR A 144 -2.68 1.72 29.45
N GLY A 145 -1.79 1.13 28.66
CA GLY A 145 -2.04 -0.07 27.84
C GLY A 145 -2.93 0.18 26.63
N LEU A 146 -3.28 1.44 26.33
CA LEU A 146 -4.21 1.78 25.27
C LEU A 146 -3.50 2.00 23.93
N HIS A 147 -4.16 1.58 22.85
CA HIS A 147 -3.74 1.91 21.49
C HIS A 147 -3.96 3.39 21.22
N LEU A 148 -2.94 4.05 20.66
CA LEU A 148 -3.09 5.41 20.18
C LEU A 148 -3.93 5.43 18.90
N SER A 149 -4.86 6.37 18.84
CA SER A 149 -5.55 6.68 17.58
C SER A 149 -4.64 7.50 16.69
N GLY A 150 -4.65 7.20 15.39
CA GLY A 150 -3.81 7.88 14.41
C GLY A 150 -4.05 7.39 13.00
N THR A 151 -3.37 8.00 12.04
CA THR A 151 -3.45 7.61 10.63
C THR A 151 -2.16 6.95 10.19
N ILE A 152 -2.27 5.85 9.47
CA ILE A 152 -1.14 5.21 8.80
C ILE A 152 -1.09 5.72 7.36
N GLN A 153 0.07 6.22 6.94
CA GLN A 153 0.34 6.66 5.58
C GLN A 153 1.48 5.84 5.01
N VAL A 154 1.41 5.51 3.72
CA VAL A 154 2.45 4.78 2.99
C VAL A 154 2.92 5.66 1.85
N ASP A 155 4.22 5.70 1.63
CA ASP A 155 4.79 6.47 0.54
C ASP A 155 4.51 5.81 -0.83
N PRO A 156 4.59 6.56 -1.95
CA PRO A 156 4.18 6.05 -3.25
C PRO A 156 4.96 4.83 -3.76
N ASN A 157 6.18 4.59 -3.23
CA ASN A 157 6.98 3.43 -3.59
C ASN A 157 6.73 2.21 -2.68
N GLY A 158 6.02 2.38 -1.56
CA GLY A 158 5.66 1.31 -0.62
C GLY A 158 6.77 0.90 0.35
N PHE A 159 7.93 1.54 0.34
CA PHE A 159 9.06 1.19 1.20
C PHE A 159 8.99 1.90 2.55
N THR A 160 8.20 2.96 2.69
CA THR A 160 8.11 3.75 3.92
C THR A 160 6.68 3.88 4.37
N ALA A 161 6.42 3.54 5.63
CA ALA A 161 5.14 3.80 6.29
C ALA A 161 5.35 4.74 7.48
N SER A 162 4.36 5.58 7.75
CA SER A 162 4.34 6.48 8.90
C SER A 162 3.03 6.35 9.67
N PHE A 163 3.10 6.43 10.99
CA PHE A 163 1.97 6.57 11.89
C PHE A 163 1.97 7.99 12.46
N VAL A 164 0.90 8.74 12.17
CA VAL A 164 0.69 10.09 12.68
C VAL A 164 -0.38 10.01 13.77
N PRO A 165 -0.01 10.25 15.05
CA PRO A 165 -0.97 10.29 16.14
C PRO A 165 -2.07 11.33 15.90
N ALA A 166 -3.32 11.01 16.24
CA ALA A 166 -4.45 11.93 16.11
C ALA A 166 -4.40 13.10 17.10
N THR A 167 -3.67 12.92 18.20
CA THR A 167 -3.45 13.92 19.25
C THR A 167 -1.97 13.94 19.62
N LEU A 168 -1.49 15.07 20.16
CA LEU A 168 -0.13 15.15 20.70
C LEU A 168 0.11 14.03 21.73
N LEU A 169 1.31 13.49 21.70
CA LEU A 169 1.74 12.45 22.62
C LEU A 169 1.88 13.05 24.04
N PRO A 170 1.39 12.35 25.08
CA PRO A 170 1.65 12.75 26.46
C PRO A 170 3.15 12.94 26.78
N ILE A 171 3.50 13.93 27.60
CA ILE A 171 4.88 14.19 28.04
C ILE A 171 5.43 13.10 28.96
N GLY A 172 6.73 12.82 28.87
CA GLY A 172 7.43 11.90 29.78
C GLY A 172 6.88 10.47 29.74
N ARG A 173 6.41 10.02 28.57
CA ARG A 173 5.66 8.76 28.42
C ARG A 173 6.39 7.78 27.53
N SER A 174 6.28 6.50 27.89
CA SER A 174 6.85 5.40 27.11
C SER A 174 5.78 4.83 26.18
N PHE A 175 6.14 4.68 24.92
CA PHE A 175 5.28 4.11 23.88
C PHE A 175 5.92 2.84 23.31
N GLY A 176 5.09 1.81 23.12
CA GLY A 176 5.45 0.60 22.39
C GLY A 176 4.92 0.67 20.96
N VAL A 177 5.76 0.41 19.98
CA VAL A 177 5.38 0.32 18.57
C VAL A 177 5.44 -1.12 18.13
N ASN A 178 4.31 -1.63 17.65
CA ASN A 178 4.12 -3.03 17.32
C ASN A 178 3.93 -3.23 15.82
N PHE A 179 4.68 -4.17 15.29
CA PHE A 179 4.56 -4.70 13.93
C PHE A 179 4.22 -6.18 14.02
N THR A 180 3.17 -6.61 13.33
CA THR A 180 2.78 -8.02 13.33
C THR A 180 3.15 -8.71 12.02
N THR A 181 3.18 -10.04 12.04
CA THR A 181 3.34 -10.86 10.83
C THR A 181 2.23 -10.65 9.80
N ALA A 182 1.12 -9.95 10.12
CA ALA A 182 0.10 -9.64 9.13
C ALA A 182 0.56 -8.63 8.06
N ILE A 183 1.61 -7.85 8.34
CA ILE A 183 2.27 -6.99 7.34
C ILE A 183 2.93 -7.90 6.30
N ARG A 184 2.66 -7.63 5.03
CA ARG A 184 3.16 -8.44 3.91
C ARG A 184 3.54 -7.57 2.72
N ASP A 185 4.39 -8.10 1.88
CA ASP A 185 4.66 -7.52 0.57
C ASP A 185 3.50 -7.75 -0.43
N PRO A 186 3.57 -7.15 -1.63
CA PRO A 186 2.64 -7.48 -2.70
C PRO A 186 2.55 -8.98 -3.00
N ALA A 187 3.67 -9.70 -2.99
CA ALA A 187 3.83 -11.13 -3.29
C ALA A 187 3.16 -12.08 -2.31
N GLY A 188 2.72 -11.59 -1.16
CA GLY A 188 2.10 -12.37 -0.10
C GLY A 188 3.08 -12.86 0.96
N ASN A 189 4.36 -12.48 0.92
CA ASN A 189 5.31 -12.83 1.97
C ASN A 189 5.12 -11.92 3.19
N ASN A 190 4.83 -12.54 4.32
CA ASN A 190 4.62 -11.90 5.61
C ASN A 190 5.96 -11.46 6.24
N LEU A 191 5.92 -10.44 7.12
CA LEU A 191 7.03 -10.18 8.04
C LEU A 191 7.41 -11.48 8.78
N PRO A 192 8.70 -11.78 8.97
CA PRO A 192 9.13 -13.05 9.57
C PRO A 192 8.66 -13.23 11.02
N ASN A 193 8.61 -12.14 11.78
CA ASN A 193 8.32 -12.15 13.21
C ASN A 193 7.50 -10.92 13.60
N ASN A 194 6.74 -11.03 14.68
CA ASN A 194 6.24 -9.85 15.37
C ASN A 194 7.41 -9.08 15.99
N LEU A 195 7.36 -7.76 15.92
CA LEU A 195 8.38 -6.87 16.47
C LEU A 195 7.73 -5.80 17.33
N THR A 196 8.25 -5.64 18.55
CA THR A 196 7.86 -4.55 19.44
C THR A 196 9.08 -3.70 19.73
N LEU A 197 9.01 -2.43 19.32
CA LEU A 197 10.02 -1.40 19.58
C LEU A 197 9.47 -0.40 20.59
N SER A 198 10.32 0.46 21.14
CA SER A 198 9.85 1.49 22.07
C SER A 198 10.53 2.83 21.85
N PHE A 199 9.88 3.90 22.30
CA PHE A 199 10.47 5.21 22.47
C PHE A 199 9.80 5.95 23.62
N SER A 200 10.42 7.02 24.13
CA SER A 200 9.84 7.85 25.20
C SER A 200 9.87 9.33 24.87
N THR A 201 8.77 10.02 25.17
CA THR A 201 8.63 11.46 24.94
C THR A 201 9.36 12.29 26.00
N GLY A 202 9.90 13.42 25.56
CA GLY A 202 10.52 14.43 26.41
C GLY A 202 9.53 15.46 26.98
N PHE A 203 10.08 16.57 27.48
CA PHE A 203 9.34 17.61 28.19
C PHE A 203 8.75 18.72 27.28
N GLY A 204 8.74 18.57 25.95
CA GLY A 204 8.18 19.59 25.06
C GLY A 204 7.98 19.15 23.60
N PRO A 205 7.20 19.91 22.81
CA PRO A 205 7.07 19.71 21.37
C PRO A 205 8.35 20.14 20.65
N ASP A 206 8.54 19.61 19.44
CA ASP A 206 9.56 20.10 18.53
C ASP A 206 9.16 21.51 18.10
N THR A 207 10.02 22.49 18.40
CA THR A 207 9.85 23.89 18.01
C THR A 207 10.75 24.29 16.85
N ASP A 208 11.57 23.36 16.33
CA ASP A 208 12.47 23.65 15.22
C ASP A 208 11.67 23.80 13.93
N ALA A 209 11.82 24.96 13.28
CA ALA A 209 11.16 25.22 12.01
C ALA A 209 11.83 24.40 10.89
N PRO A 210 11.08 23.94 9.88
CA PRO A 210 11.69 23.36 8.70
C PRO A 210 12.56 24.41 8.01
N HIS A 211 13.85 24.10 7.81
CA HIS A 211 14.78 24.96 7.09
C HIS A 211 15.03 24.39 5.69
N LEU A 212 14.81 25.21 4.67
CA LEU A 212 15.11 24.85 3.28
C LEU A 212 16.64 24.83 3.10
N LEU A 213 17.24 23.64 3.05
CA LEU A 213 18.70 23.50 2.93
C LEU A 213 19.20 23.89 1.53
N THR A 214 18.42 23.66 0.47
CA THR A 214 18.68 24.16 -0.89
C THR A 214 17.39 24.25 -1.71
N ASN A 215 17.36 25.12 -2.72
CA ASN A 215 16.38 25.10 -3.81
C ASN A 215 17.06 24.63 -5.11
N SER A 216 16.35 23.81 -5.91
CA SER A 216 16.78 23.42 -7.24
C SER A 216 15.66 23.67 -8.26
N PRO A 217 15.94 24.42 -9.35
CA PRO A 217 17.23 25.04 -9.66
C PRO A 217 17.58 26.16 -8.67
N LEU A 218 18.88 26.32 -8.42
CA LEU A 218 19.44 27.43 -7.66
C LEU A 218 18.90 28.75 -8.22
N ASN A 219 18.57 29.68 -7.33
CA ASN A 219 18.14 31.02 -7.70
C ASN A 219 19.17 31.63 -8.67
N GLY A 220 18.76 31.97 -9.90
CA GLY A 220 19.62 32.62 -10.90
C GLY A 220 20.16 31.77 -12.06
N ARG A 221 19.76 30.51 -12.27
CA ARG A 221 20.03 29.83 -13.55
C ARG A 221 18.90 30.02 -14.55
N ALA A 222 19.19 30.77 -15.62
CA ALA A 222 18.34 30.84 -16.81
C ALA A 222 18.20 29.44 -17.43
N ALA A 223 16.96 29.01 -17.66
CA ALA A 223 16.69 27.85 -18.50
C ALA A 223 17.10 28.19 -19.94
N SER A 224 18.12 27.51 -20.47
CA SER A 224 18.42 27.55 -21.89
C SER A 224 17.26 26.90 -22.66
N ARG A 225 16.75 27.61 -23.66
CA ARG A 225 15.73 27.15 -24.61
C ARG A 225 16.11 25.87 -25.31
#